data_AF-A0A6I1EN58-F1
#
_entry.id   AF-A0A6I1EN58-F1
#
_cell.length_a   1.000
_cell.length_b   1.000
_cell.length_c   1.000
_cell.angle_alpha   90.00
_cell.angle_beta   90.00
_cell.angle_gamma   90.00
#
_symmetry.space_group_name_H-M   'P 1'
#
loop_
_entity.id
_entity.type
_entity.pdbx_description
1 polymer ?
#
loop_
_entity_poly.entity_id
_entity_poly.type
_entity_poly.pdbx_seq_one_letter_code
_entity_poly.pdbx_strand_id
1 'polypeptide(L)'
;MTDESAQKRWTRRGLLGGAFASALAAGGLTFGGFSFASEKAERLPAEADVVVVGSGIAGLSAAVAAREAGAKRVLLLEKGPLAGGHSIYSSGSISVVSRKLQGPKGFQDSPEIFARDSYAFGDNCGDLEILERIGAESESALRWLSSMGVRFGGLFTARAETRPRCVSSYGNSAGRSYVLALMTRADALGVDVLLEADLRALDRVPDDSGWRLGVRLSDLPVLQYLRARAVVLAAGGFGACREMRMKVMPELDPQMQTSANPFGTLWENREATAAELARNAGGFWKEGFGLQLLPYWGGRLIDYAGGDIFITLRGRRFIDEGLAWNKISAAVLRQPEKEIWVITDSASRKSATLGLKIANGFVKKSDTVEEMAAGMGIPAAVLKETLDTYNRAARTGFDPEFGKTIFTQTLDHPPYYWGRERIFVHTSFDGIATDREARVIDERGIPIPGLYAAGEFAGGIFGRDRLGGAGISNCLVMGRAAGRNAALF
;
A
#
# COMPACT_ATOMS: atom_id res chain seq x y z
N MET A 1 -26.64 -35.81 53.58
CA MET A 1 -27.58 -34.98 52.82
C MET A 1 -27.09 -33.54 52.97
N THR A 2 -26.08 -33.04 52.25
CA THR A 2 -25.97 -32.79 50.78
C THR A 2 -27.20 -32.03 50.26
N ASP A 3 -27.15 -30.92 49.53
CA ASP A 3 -26.05 -30.31 48.78
C ASP A 3 -26.41 -28.85 48.42
N GLU A 4 -25.39 -28.10 48.03
CA GLU A 4 -25.37 -26.73 47.50
C GLU A 4 -26.29 -26.52 46.27
N SER A 5 -26.76 -25.28 46.07
CA SER A 5 -26.94 -24.75 44.71
C SER A 5 -26.82 -23.22 44.63
N ALA A 6 -25.66 -22.80 44.13
CA ALA A 6 -25.45 -21.78 43.10
C ALA A 6 -25.91 -20.32 43.34
N GLN A 7 -25.04 -19.53 43.95
CA GLN A 7 -24.86 -18.11 43.61
C GLN A 7 -24.10 -17.98 42.28
N LYS A 8 -24.81 -17.67 41.18
CA LYS A 8 -24.19 -17.24 39.92
C LYS A 8 -23.84 -15.75 39.99
N ARG A 9 -22.53 -15.47 40.02
CA ARG A 9 -21.91 -14.16 39.77
C ARG A 9 -22.37 -13.62 38.41
N TRP A 10 -22.91 -12.41 38.39
CA TRP A 10 -23.14 -11.63 37.19
C TRP A 10 -21.80 -11.13 36.64
N THR A 11 -21.37 -11.62 35.48
CA THR A 11 -20.26 -11.03 34.71
C THR A 11 -20.80 -10.04 33.69
N ARG A 12 -20.17 -8.87 33.65
CA ARG A 12 -20.51 -7.71 32.81
C ARG A 12 -20.48 -8.06 31.32
N ARG A 13 -21.65 -8.14 30.68
CA ARG A 13 -21.84 -7.98 29.24
C ARG A 13 -22.97 -6.98 29.02
N GLY A 14 -22.74 -6.05 28.11
CA GLY A 14 -23.73 -5.08 27.64
C GLY A 14 -23.66 -3.74 28.35
N LEU A 15 -22.77 -2.85 27.87
CA LEU A 15 -22.94 -1.39 27.84
C LEU A 15 -21.64 -0.79 27.33
N LEU A 16 -21.57 -0.59 26.01
CA LEU A 16 -20.88 0.52 25.33
C LEU A 16 -21.38 0.56 23.88
N GLY A 17 -22.71 0.62 23.75
CA GLY A 17 -23.35 1.17 22.56
C GLY A 17 -23.84 2.56 22.93
N GLY A 18 -23.13 3.60 22.46
CA GLY A 18 -23.54 4.98 22.69
C GLY A 18 -22.38 5.93 22.99
N ALA A 19 -21.62 6.31 21.95
CA ALA A 19 -21.01 7.64 21.80
C ALA A 19 -20.34 7.78 20.42
N PHE A 20 -21.10 7.61 19.33
CA PHE A 20 -20.74 8.15 18.01
C PHE A 20 -22.06 8.36 17.22
N ALA A 21 -22.89 9.26 17.75
CA ALA A 21 -24.10 9.72 17.08
C ALA A 21 -24.20 11.22 17.26
N SER A 22 -23.43 11.96 16.47
CA SER A 22 -23.70 13.37 16.18
C SER A 22 -23.14 13.68 14.80
N ALA A 23 -24.02 14.19 13.92
CA ALA A 23 -23.79 14.62 12.54
C ALA A 23 -23.76 13.54 11.45
N LEU A 24 -24.89 12.88 11.21
CA LEU A 24 -25.31 12.45 9.86
C LEU A 24 -26.84 12.30 9.85
N ALA A 25 -27.54 13.44 9.73
CA ALA A 25 -28.97 13.49 9.48
C ALA A 25 -29.20 14.28 8.19
N ALA A 26 -29.16 13.58 7.04
CA ALA A 26 -29.91 13.90 5.83
C ALA A 26 -29.62 12.80 4.78
N GLY A 27 -30.61 11.93 4.53
CA GLY A 27 -30.54 10.87 3.52
C GLY A 27 -30.73 9.49 4.11
N GLY A 28 -31.99 9.09 4.29
CA GLY A 28 -32.34 7.77 4.79
C GLY A 28 -31.83 6.66 3.88
N LEU A 29 -30.83 5.94 4.36
CA LEU A 29 -30.52 4.55 4.02
C LEU A 29 -29.97 3.95 5.32
N THR A 30 -30.79 3.15 5.99
CA THR A 30 -30.37 2.30 7.11
C THR A 30 -29.37 1.27 6.57
N PHE A 31 -28.09 1.62 6.54
CA PHE A 31 -27.04 0.62 6.47
C PHE A 31 -27.09 -0.16 7.78
N GLY A 32 -27.63 -1.38 7.71
CA GLY A 32 -27.52 -2.35 8.79
C GLY A 32 -26.07 -2.40 9.25
N GLY A 33 -25.85 -2.14 10.53
CA GLY A 33 -24.53 -2.25 11.14
C GLY A 33 -24.02 -3.67 10.95
N PHE A 34 -23.04 -3.84 10.07
CA PHE A 34 -22.30 -5.09 9.97
C PHE A 34 -21.42 -5.19 11.21
N SER A 35 -21.91 -5.90 12.22
CA SER A 35 -21.06 -6.47 13.27
C SER A 35 -20.35 -7.67 12.65
N PHE A 36 -19.15 -7.46 12.11
CA PHE A 36 -18.23 -8.54 11.80
C PHE A 36 -17.45 -8.90 13.07
N ALA A 37 -18.13 -9.51 14.03
CA ALA A 37 -17.47 -10.33 15.03
C ALA A 37 -17.60 -11.79 14.55
N SER A 38 -16.60 -12.27 13.81
CA SER A 38 -16.45 -13.70 13.62
C SER A 38 -16.13 -14.29 14.99
N GLU A 39 -17.02 -15.13 15.51
CA GLU A 39 -16.93 -15.78 16.83
C GLU A 39 -15.75 -16.77 16.95
N LYS A 40 -14.84 -16.82 15.97
CA LYS A 40 -14.14 -18.06 15.62
C LYS A 40 -12.68 -18.21 16.02
N ALA A 41 -12.06 -17.25 16.70
CA ALA A 41 -10.85 -17.55 17.47
C ALA A 41 -10.69 -16.55 18.63
N GLU A 42 -11.23 -16.86 19.81
CA GLU A 42 -10.84 -16.14 21.04
C GLU A 42 -9.53 -16.69 21.62
N ARG A 43 -9.00 -17.79 21.07
CA ARG A 43 -7.83 -18.50 21.59
C ARG A 43 -6.90 -18.93 20.47
N LEU A 44 -5.61 -18.91 20.76
CA LEU A 44 -4.57 -19.41 19.86
C LEU A 44 -4.68 -20.94 19.74
N PRO A 45 -4.85 -21.51 18.54
CA PRO A 45 -4.84 -22.96 18.37
C PRO A 45 -3.45 -23.51 18.64
N ALA A 46 -3.36 -24.77 19.09
CA ALA A 46 -2.07 -25.43 19.34
C ALA A 46 -1.29 -25.73 18.03
N GLU A 47 -2.02 -25.94 16.92
CA GLU A 47 -1.46 -26.31 15.64
C GLU A 47 -2.23 -25.71 14.46
N ALA A 48 -1.50 -25.39 13.39
CA ALA A 48 -2.06 -25.03 12.09
C ALA A 48 -1.23 -25.70 10.97
N ASP A 49 -1.82 -25.82 9.78
CA ASP A 49 -1.07 -26.27 8.61
C ASP A 49 -0.25 -25.09 8.06
N VAL A 50 -0.89 -23.92 7.94
CA VAL A 50 -0.27 -22.66 7.50
C VAL A 50 -0.61 -21.55 8.49
N VAL A 51 0.40 -20.81 8.94
CA VAL A 51 0.21 -19.53 9.65
C VAL A 51 0.61 -18.38 8.73
N VAL A 52 -0.24 -17.37 8.62
CA VAL A 52 0.03 -16.14 7.88
C VAL A 52 0.13 -14.97 8.86
N VAL A 53 1.17 -14.15 8.75
CA VAL A 53 1.44 -13.03 9.66
C VAL A 53 1.25 -11.72 8.91
N GLY A 54 0.21 -10.97 9.28
CA GLY A 54 -0.21 -9.71 8.67
C GLY A 54 -1.47 -9.88 7.82
N SER A 55 -2.44 -8.99 8.00
CA SER A 55 -3.74 -9.04 7.31
C SER A 55 -3.88 -8.06 6.14
N GLY A 56 -2.77 -7.54 5.60
CA GLY A 56 -2.78 -6.75 4.37
C GLY A 56 -3.21 -7.59 3.15
N ILE A 57 -3.29 -6.96 1.96
CA ILE A 57 -3.66 -7.69 0.73
C ILE A 57 -2.77 -8.91 0.51
N ALA A 58 -1.47 -8.83 0.79
CA ALA A 58 -0.55 -9.95 0.63
C ALA A 58 -0.89 -11.14 1.55
N GLY A 59 -1.09 -10.88 2.84
CA GLY A 59 -1.38 -11.94 3.80
C GLY A 59 -2.78 -12.52 3.62
N LEU A 60 -3.79 -11.69 3.37
CA LEU A 60 -5.12 -12.19 3.02
C LEU A 60 -5.10 -13.01 1.71
N SER A 61 -4.32 -12.57 0.72
CA SER A 61 -4.14 -13.33 -0.52
C SER A 61 -3.50 -14.69 -0.25
N ALA A 62 -2.50 -14.74 0.63
CA ALA A 62 -1.86 -15.99 1.03
C ALA A 62 -2.81 -16.91 1.79
N ALA A 63 -3.57 -16.40 2.76
CA ALA A 63 -4.49 -17.21 3.54
C ALA A 63 -5.60 -17.82 2.68
N VAL A 64 -6.20 -17.03 1.78
CA VAL A 64 -7.20 -17.52 0.83
C VAL A 64 -6.59 -18.55 -0.12
N ALA A 65 -5.44 -18.25 -0.73
CA ALA A 65 -4.79 -19.17 -1.66
C ALA A 65 -4.37 -20.49 -1.00
N ALA A 66 -3.95 -20.47 0.27
CA ALA A 66 -3.63 -21.67 1.02
C ALA A 66 -4.85 -22.58 1.21
N ARG A 67 -6.02 -22.00 1.55
CA ARG A 67 -7.29 -22.76 1.63
C ARG A 67 -7.72 -23.30 0.28
N GLU A 68 -7.64 -22.49 -0.78
CA GLU A 68 -7.96 -22.93 -2.14
C GLU A 68 -7.03 -24.05 -2.64
N ALA A 69 -5.80 -24.10 -2.14
CA ALA A 69 -4.82 -25.16 -2.41
C ALA A 69 -4.96 -26.39 -1.50
N GLY A 70 -5.92 -26.41 -0.56
CA GLY A 70 -6.25 -27.59 0.23
C GLY A 70 -5.70 -27.63 1.66
N ALA A 71 -5.06 -26.55 2.16
CA ALA A 71 -4.72 -26.46 3.57
C ALA A 71 -5.99 -26.50 4.44
N LYS A 72 -6.01 -27.33 5.48
CA LYS A 72 -7.22 -27.55 6.30
C LYS A 72 -7.31 -26.57 7.45
N ARG A 73 -6.18 -26.22 8.06
CA ARG A 73 -6.06 -25.29 9.20
C ARG A 73 -5.17 -24.12 8.79
N VAL A 74 -5.78 -22.98 8.51
CA VAL A 74 -5.06 -21.75 8.16
C VAL A 74 -5.41 -20.69 9.20
N LEU A 75 -4.39 -20.17 9.86
CA LEU A 75 -4.50 -19.11 10.85
C LEU A 75 -3.84 -17.84 10.32
N LEU A 76 -4.56 -16.73 10.33
CA LEU A 76 -4.04 -15.40 10.04
C LEU A 76 -3.90 -14.62 11.34
N LEU A 77 -2.69 -14.11 11.62
CA LEU A 77 -2.38 -13.26 12.75
C LEU A 77 -2.29 -11.80 12.30
N GLU A 78 -2.97 -10.89 12.99
CA GLU A 78 -2.87 -9.44 12.83
C GLU A 78 -2.52 -8.81 14.17
N LYS A 79 -1.43 -8.05 14.22
CA LYS A 79 -0.98 -7.39 15.44
C LYS A 79 -1.90 -6.23 15.83
N GLY A 80 -2.51 -5.57 14.85
CA GLY A 80 -3.37 -4.42 15.06
C GLY A 80 -4.79 -4.76 15.48
N PRO A 81 -5.54 -3.74 15.91
CA PRO A 81 -6.94 -3.88 16.27
C PRO A 81 -7.87 -3.99 15.04
N LEU A 82 -7.34 -3.77 13.83
CA LEU A 82 -8.10 -3.80 12.58
C LEU A 82 -7.29 -4.50 11.49
N ALA A 83 -7.99 -5.25 10.65
CA ALA A 83 -7.39 -5.91 9.51
C ALA A 83 -7.08 -4.94 8.36
N GLY A 84 -6.08 -5.29 7.55
CA GLY A 84 -5.80 -4.69 6.25
C GLY A 84 -4.53 -3.83 6.14
N GLY A 85 -3.91 -3.42 7.26
CA GLY A 85 -2.65 -2.66 7.27
C GLY A 85 -2.67 -1.43 6.35
N HIS A 86 -1.56 -1.10 5.68
CA HIS A 86 -1.53 0.02 4.71
C HIS A 86 -2.42 -0.22 3.48
N SER A 87 -2.81 -1.46 3.20
CA SER A 87 -3.60 -1.78 2.00
C SER A 87 -4.97 -1.12 1.98
N ILE A 88 -5.61 -0.90 3.14
CA ILE A 88 -6.94 -0.27 3.21
C ILE A 88 -6.94 1.21 2.82
N TYR A 89 -5.78 1.87 2.91
CA TYR A 89 -5.62 3.28 2.55
C TYR A 89 -5.21 3.49 1.10
N SER A 90 -4.91 2.40 0.38
CA SER A 90 -4.49 2.47 -1.03
C SER A 90 -5.62 2.98 -1.92
N SER A 91 -5.28 3.88 -2.86
CA SER A 91 -6.15 4.29 -3.96
C SER A 91 -6.49 3.15 -4.92
N GLY A 92 -5.83 1.99 -4.78
CA GLY A 92 -6.21 0.71 -5.37
C GLY A 92 -5.79 0.51 -6.83
N SER A 93 -4.83 1.27 -7.33
CA SER A 93 -4.25 0.98 -8.65
C SER A 93 -3.58 -0.41 -8.65
N ILE A 94 -3.87 -1.22 -9.65
CA ILE A 94 -3.28 -2.54 -9.89
C ILE A 94 -2.68 -2.53 -11.29
N SER A 95 -1.37 -2.79 -11.41
CA SER A 95 -0.74 -2.98 -12.72
C SER A 95 -1.10 -4.36 -13.26
N VAL A 96 -1.68 -4.42 -14.45
CA VAL A 96 -2.14 -5.66 -15.07
C VAL A 96 -1.65 -5.72 -16.51
N VAL A 97 -0.91 -6.78 -16.82
CA VAL A 97 -0.55 -7.16 -18.18
C VAL A 97 -1.65 -8.08 -18.71
N SER A 98 -2.49 -7.57 -19.60
CA SER A 98 -3.55 -8.37 -20.22
C SER A 98 -3.68 -8.08 -21.70
N ARG A 99 -3.72 -9.15 -22.50
CA ARG A 99 -4.02 -9.06 -23.93
C ARG A 99 -5.46 -8.63 -24.22
N LYS A 100 -6.37 -8.70 -23.25
CA LYS A 100 -7.80 -8.36 -23.42
C LYS A 100 -8.10 -6.94 -22.96
N LEU A 101 -7.39 -6.44 -21.96
CA LEU A 101 -7.43 -5.04 -21.55
C LEU A 101 -6.44 -4.27 -22.44
N GLN A 102 -6.74 -4.13 -23.73
CA GLN A 102 -5.86 -3.38 -24.63
C GLN A 102 -6.12 -1.87 -24.48
N GLY A 103 -5.04 -1.10 -24.50
CA GLY A 103 -5.07 0.35 -24.65
C GLY A 103 -5.49 0.77 -26.08
N PRO A 104 -5.01 1.92 -26.59
CA PRO A 104 -5.25 2.35 -27.97
C PRO A 104 -4.91 1.24 -29.00
N LYS A 105 -5.58 1.24 -30.17
CA LYS A 105 -5.33 0.24 -31.24
C LYS A 105 -3.82 0.08 -31.51
N GLY A 106 -3.31 -1.14 -31.45
CA GLY A 106 -1.90 -1.47 -31.66
C GLY A 106 -1.02 -1.49 -30.40
N PHE A 107 -1.58 -1.16 -29.23
CA PHE A 107 -0.88 -1.29 -27.95
C PHE A 107 -0.56 -2.76 -27.63
N GLN A 108 0.73 -3.07 -27.45
CA GLN A 108 1.21 -4.37 -26.99
C GLN A 108 1.92 -4.21 -25.65
N ASP A 109 1.57 -5.10 -24.73
CA ASP A 109 2.19 -5.21 -23.42
C ASP A 109 2.47 -6.69 -23.12
N SER A 110 3.47 -6.95 -22.30
CA SER A 110 3.89 -8.31 -21.96
C SER A 110 4.55 -8.35 -20.58
N PRO A 111 4.63 -9.54 -19.96
CA PRO A 111 5.32 -9.69 -18.68
C PRO A 111 6.77 -9.21 -18.72
N GLU A 112 7.47 -9.45 -19.84
CA GLU A 112 8.86 -9.06 -20.06
C GLU A 112 8.99 -7.53 -20.21
N ILE A 113 8.03 -6.90 -20.90
CA ILE A 113 7.96 -5.43 -21.00
C ILE A 113 7.69 -4.83 -19.62
N PHE A 114 6.75 -5.39 -18.86
CA PHE A 114 6.48 -4.95 -17.49
C PHE A 114 7.70 -5.07 -16.60
N ALA A 115 8.39 -6.21 -16.65
CA ALA A 115 9.58 -6.47 -15.85
C ALA A 115 10.70 -5.50 -16.20
N ARG A 116 10.99 -5.32 -17.49
CA ARG A 116 11.99 -4.36 -17.97
C ARG A 116 11.66 -2.93 -17.55
N ASP A 117 10.42 -2.49 -17.74
CA ASP A 117 10.00 -1.14 -17.38
C ASP A 117 10.10 -0.93 -15.85
N SER A 118 9.71 -1.93 -15.05
CA SER A 118 9.82 -1.88 -13.59
C SER A 118 11.27 -1.87 -13.12
N TYR A 119 12.11 -2.71 -13.72
CA TYR A 119 13.53 -2.80 -13.41
C TYR A 119 14.26 -1.50 -13.76
N ALA A 120 14.01 -0.93 -14.94
CA ALA A 120 14.57 0.35 -15.35
C ALA A 120 14.11 1.51 -14.45
N PHE A 121 12.83 1.50 -14.04
CA PHE A 121 12.29 2.51 -13.12
C PHE A 121 12.92 2.43 -11.72
N GLY A 122 13.24 1.22 -11.28
CA GLY A 122 13.94 0.94 -10.04
C GLY A 122 15.47 1.04 -10.12
N ASP A 123 16.03 1.85 -11.01
CA ASP A 123 17.48 2.03 -11.23
C ASP A 123 18.25 0.73 -11.56
N ASN A 124 17.61 -0.22 -12.25
CA ASN A 124 18.22 -1.46 -12.72
C ASN A 124 18.82 -2.33 -11.59
N CYS A 125 18.19 -2.35 -10.41
CA CYS A 125 18.67 -3.16 -9.29
C CYS A 125 17.61 -4.07 -8.65
N GLY A 126 16.37 -4.07 -9.16
CA GLY A 126 15.32 -4.99 -8.74
C GLY A 126 15.52 -6.44 -9.21
N ASP A 127 14.57 -7.32 -8.87
CA ASP A 127 14.60 -8.75 -9.20
C ASP A 127 13.76 -9.03 -10.45
N LEU A 128 14.44 -9.26 -11.59
CA LEU A 128 13.76 -9.47 -12.88
C LEU A 128 12.86 -10.70 -12.90
N GLU A 129 13.23 -11.80 -12.24
CA GLU A 129 12.43 -13.03 -12.25
C GLU A 129 11.12 -12.84 -11.48
N ILE A 130 11.18 -12.16 -10.33
CA ILE A 130 9.99 -11.84 -9.55
C ILE A 130 9.12 -10.83 -10.31
N LEU A 131 9.72 -9.79 -10.91
CA LEU A 131 8.98 -8.79 -11.69
C LEU A 131 8.27 -9.41 -12.90
N GLU A 132 8.93 -10.31 -13.63
CA GLU A 132 8.33 -11.03 -14.75
C GLU A 132 7.15 -11.88 -14.28
N ARG A 133 7.28 -12.59 -13.15
CA ARG A 133 6.18 -13.35 -12.56
C ARG A 133 5.00 -12.44 -12.20
N ILE A 134 5.25 -11.31 -11.55
CA ILE A 134 4.19 -10.34 -11.21
C ILE A 134 3.45 -9.91 -12.47
N GLY A 135 4.17 -9.62 -13.56
CA GLY A 135 3.57 -9.32 -14.86
C GLY A 135 2.73 -10.48 -15.40
N ALA A 136 3.31 -11.68 -15.45
CA ALA A 136 2.68 -12.88 -16.03
C ALA A 136 1.40 -13.30 -15.30
N GLU A 137 1.35 -13.17 -13.98
CA GLU A 137 0.20 -13.59 -13.18
C GLU A 137 -0.78 -12.46 -12.83
N SER A 138 -0.46 -11.21 -13.20
CA SER A 138 -1.29 -10.04 -12.85
C SER A 138 -2.73 -10.12 -13.37
N GLU A 139 -2.96 -10.61 -14.60
CA GLU A 139 -4.34 -10.79 -15.13
C GLU A 139 -5.11 -11.86 -14.34
N SER A 140 -4.43 -12.96 -13.98
CA SER A 140 -5.03 -14.01 -13.15
C SER A 140 -5.41 -13.47 -11.77
N ALA A 141 -4.55 -12.67 -11.16
CA ALA A 141 -4.81 -12.01 -9.89
C ALA A 141 -5.99 -11.02 -9.95
N LEU A 142 -6.08 -10.22 -11.02
CA LEU A 142 -7.21 -9.32 -11.24
C LEU A 142 -8.53 -10.10 -11.35
N ARG A 143 -8.56 -11.15 -12.18
CA ARG A 143 -9.74 -12.01 -12.37
C ARG A 143 -10.17 -12.69 -11.08
N TRP A 144 -9.21 -13.08 -10.25
CA TRP A 144 -9.47 -13.68 -8.95
C TRP A 144 -10.12 -12.69 -7.97
N LEU A 145 -9.67 -11.44 -7.92
CA LEU A 145 -10.41 -10.41 -7.17
C LEU A 145 -11.81 -10.16 -7.77
N SER A 146 -11.94 -10.18 -9.09
CA SER A 146 -13.25 -10.05 -9.74
C SER A 146 -14.22 -11.17 -9.39
N SER A 147 -13.76 -12.42 -9.26
CA SER A 147 -14.62 -13.53 -8.84
C SER A 147 -15.10 -13.40 -7.38
N MET A 148 -14.44 -12.55 -6.58
CA MET A 148 -14.87 -12.16 -5.23
C MET A 148 -15.80 -10.93 -5.23
N GLY A 149 -16.27 -10.48 -6.39
CA GLY A 149 -17.23 -9.39 -6.52
C GLY A 149 -16.61 -8.00 -6.71
N VAL A 150 -15.28 -7.88 -6.78
CA VAL A 150 -14.62 -6.60 -7.05
C VAL A 150 -14.81 -6.20 -8.51
N ARG A 151 -15.33 -4.99 -8.74
CA ARG A 151 -15.56 -4.44 -10.09
C ARG A 151 -14.50 -3.41 -10.42
N PHE A 152 -13.92 -3.51 -11.61
CA PHE A 152 -12.85 -2.64 -12.07
C PHE A 152 -13.33 -1.68 -13.16
N GLY A 153 -12.72 -0.49 -13.19
CA GLY A 153 -12.85 0.47 -14.28
C GLY A 153 -11.99 0.14 -15.49
N GLY A 154 -11.98 1.07 -16.45
CA GLY A 154 -11.12 0.97 -17.63
C GLY A 154 -9.63 1.15 -17.32
N LEU A 155 -8.80 0.76 -18.28
CA LEU A 155 -7.35 0.91 -18.23
C LEU A 155 -6.96 2.40 -18.19
N PHE A 156 -5.98 2.74 -17.36
CA PHE A 156 -5.38 4.07 -17.31
C PHE A 156 -3.86 4.01 -17.07
N THR A 157 -3.19 5.12 -17.33
CA THR A 157 -1.78 5.31 -16.97
C THR A 157 -1.72 6.01 -15.62
N ALA A 158 -1.23 5.32 -14.60
CA ALA A 158 -1.00 5.93 -13.30
C ALA A 158 0.20 6.90 -13.36
N ARG A 159 0.34 7.77 -12.35
CA ARG A 159 1.59 8.51 -12.18
C ARG A 159 2.75 7.55 -11.90
N ALA A 160 3.94 7.90 -12.37
CA ALA A 160 5.12 7.03 -12.35
C ALA A 160 4.95 5.73 -13.17
N GLU A 161 4.00 5.69 -14.10
CA GLU A 161 3.80 4.57 -15.03
C GLU A 161 4.22 4.99 -16.44
N THR A 162 4.80 4.05 -17.20
CA THR A 162 5.35 4.32 -18.54
C THR A 162 4.30 4.19 -19.64
N ARG A 163 3.22 3.44 -19.38
CA ARG A 163 2.19 3.11 -20.38
C ARG A 163 0.85 2.69 -19.73
N PRO A 164 -0.28 2.66 -20.45
CA PRO A 164 -1.57 2.27 -19.88
C PRO A 164 -1.54 0.81 -19.39
N ARG A 165 -1.48 0.60 -18.07
CA ARG A 165 -1.41 -0.74 -17.43
C ARG A 165 -2.14 -0.83 -16.11
N CYS A 166 -2.69 0.28 -15.62
CA CYS A 166 -3.35 0.30 -14.33
C CYS A 166 -4.86 0.16 -14.48
N VAL A 167 -5.46 -0.63 -13.59
CA VAL A 167 -6.89 -0.67 -13.34
C VAL A 167 -7.14 -0.38 -11.86
N SER A 168 -8.32 0.10 -11.52
CA SER A 168 -8.73 0.28 -10.12
C SER A 168 -10.23 0.03 -9.99
N SER A 169 -10.66 -0.39 -8.81
CA SER A 169 -12.08 -0.39 -8.46
C SER A 169 -12.60 1.04 -8.32
N TYR A 170 -13.90 1.19 -8.48
CA TYR A 170 -14.57 2.48 -8.29
C TYR A 170 -14.53 2.92 -6.82
N GLY A 171 -14.49 4.23 -6.58
CA GLY A 171 -14.61 4.85 -5.25
C GLY A 171 -13.30 5.38 -4.65
N ASN A 172 -13.43 6.03 -3.50
CA ASN A 172 -12.30 6.54 -2.71
C ASN A 172 -11.75 5.38 -1.86
N SER A 173 -10.50 4.99 -2.08
CA SER A 173 -9.83 3.87 -1.39
C SER A 173 -10.24 2.47 -1.87
N ALA A 174 -10.10 2.22 -3.16
CA ALA A 174 -10.32 0.89 -3.75
C ALA A 174 -9.50 -0.23 -3.08
N GLY A 175 -8.35 0.07 -2.45
CA GLY A 175 -7.60 -0.88 -1.64
C GLY A 175 -8.43 -1.49 -0.49
N ARG A 176 -9.28 -0.70 0.16
CA ARG A 176 -10.23 -1.18 1.19
C ARG A 176 -11.21 -2.19 0.61
N SER A 177 -11.72 -1.97 -0.60
CA SER A 177 -12.62 -2.91 -1.27
C SER A 177 -11.94 -4.25 -1.53
N TYR A 178 -10.64 -4.25 -1.87
CA TYR A 178 -9.89 -5.49 -2.08
C TYR A 178 -9.70 -6.26 -0.76
N VAL A 179 -9.33 -5.55 0.32
CA VAL A 179 -9.20 -6.15 1.66
C VAL A 179 -10.52 -6.76 2.10
N LEU A 180 -11.64 -6.04 1.97
CA LEU A 180 -12.96 -6.55 2.36
C LEU A 180 -13.39 -7.78 1.53
N ALA A 181 -13.14 -7.78 0.23
CA ALA A 181 -13.43 -8.93 -0.63
C ALA A 181 -12.61 -10.16 -0.22
N LEU A 182 -11.31 -9.99 0.03
CA LEU A 182 -10.44 -11.06 0.47
C LEU A 182 -10.79 -11.56 1.88
N MET A 183 -11.12 -10.67 2.82
CA MET A 183 -11.60 -11.06 4.16
C MET A 183 -12.89 -11.87 4.08
N THR A 184 -13.86 -11.41 3.27
CA THR A 184 -15.12 -12.13 3.05
C THR A 184 -14.86 -13.53 2.47
N ARG A 185 -13.93 -13.63 1.52
CA ARG A 185 -13.52 -14.91 0.95
C ARG A 185 -12.79 -15.80 1.95
N ALA A 186 -11.91 -15.23 2.78
CA ALA A 186 -11.19 -15.95 3.82
C ALA A 186 -12.16 -16.55 4.86
N ASP A 187 -13.13 -15.77 5.33
CA ASP A 187 -14.19 -16.24 6.23
C ASP A 187 -15.03 -17.35 5.58
N ALA A 188 -15.47 -17.16 4.34
CA ALA A 188 -16.23 -18.18 3.59
C ALA A 188 -15.45 -19.49 3.38
N LEU A 189 -14.13 -19.43 3.32
CA LEU A 189 -13.27 -20.60 3.23
C LEU A 189 -12.87 -21.17 4.60
N GLY A 190 -13.25 -20.52 5.71
CA GLY A 190 -12.96 -20.94 7.07
C GLY A 190 -11.52 -20.69 7.52
N VAL A 191 -10.90 -19.59 7.06
CA VAL A 191 -9.64 -19.08 7.64
C VAL A 191 -9.92 -18.53 9.04
N ASP A 192 -9.16 -18.96 10.03
CA ASP A 192 -9.23 -18.38 11.37
C ASP A 192 -8.41 -17.08 11.39
N VAL A 193 -8.99 -15.99 11.88
CA VAL A 193 -8.32 -14.68 11.95
C VAL A 193 -8.24 -14.24 13.40
N LEU A 194 -7.03 -13.96 13.87
CA LEU A 194 -6.75 -13.40 15.19
C LEU A 194 -6.22 -11.98 15.05
N LEU A 195 -7.03 -11.01 15.49
CA LEU A 195 -6.57 -9.64 15.70
C LEU A 195 -5.83 -9.53 17.02
N GLU A 196 -5.10 -8.42 17.20
CA GLU A 196 -4.32 -8.17 18.41
C GLU A 196 -3.37 -9.32 18.80
N ALA A 197 -2.85 -10.01 17.78
CA ALA A 197 -2.00 -11.19 17.88
C ALA A 197 -0.63 -10.90 17.27
N ASP A 198 0.33 -10.66 18.15
CA ASP A 198 1.66 -10.15 17.83
C ASP A 198 2.69 -11.27 17.83
N LEU A 199 3.32 -11.54 16.68
CA LEU A 199 4.38 -12.55 16.57
C LEU A 199 5.65 -12.07 17.29
N ARG A 200 6.14 -12.86 18.24
CA ARG A 200 7.29 -12.54 19.11
C ARG A 200 8.37 -13.61 19.17
N ALA A 201 8.11 -14.82 18.67
CA ALA A 201 9.13 -15.84 18.46
C ALA A 201 8.82 -16.64 17.19
N LEU A 202 9.85 -17.06 16.46
CA LEU A 202 9.76 -17.88 15.26
C LEU A 202 10.98 -18.79 15.22
N ASP A 203 10.79 -20.05 15.61
CA ASP A 203 11.86 -21.04 15.71
C ASP A 203 11.53 -22.25 14.84
N ARG A 204 12.53 -22.79 14.15
CA ARG A 204 12.36 -24.08 13.48
C ARG A 204 12.23 -25.18 14.54
N VAL A 205 11.32 -26.13 14.33
CA VAL A 205 11.18 -27.26 15.25
C VAL A 205 12.37 -28.20 15.12
N PRO A 206 12.82 -28.91 16.19
CA PRO A 206 14.04 -29.72 16.15
C PRO A 206 14.05 -30.88 15.14
N ASP A 207 12.88 -31.38 14.77
CA ASP A 207 12.70 -32.48 13.80
C ASP A 207 12.46 -31.97 12.37
N ASP A 208 12.64 -30.67 12.13
CA ASP A 208 12.50 -30.02 10.83
C ASP A 208 11.09 -30.12 10.19
N SER A 209 10.09 -30.61 10.94
CA SER A 209 8.72 -30.81 10.48
C SER A 209 7.89 -29.52 10.32
N GLY A 210 8.45 -28.36 10.68
CA GLY A 210 7.77 -27.07 10.60
C GLY A 210 8.38 -26.01 11.51
N TRP A 211 7.51 -25.23 12.15
CA TRP A 211 7.84 -24.02 12.89
C TRP A 211 7.09 -23.96 14.21
N ARG A 212 7.76 -23.43 15.24
CA ARG A 212 7.16 -23.04 16.51
C ARG A 212 7.07 -21.52 16.55
N LEU A 213 5.88 -21.00 16.74
CA LEU A 213 5.61 -19.56 16.77
C LEU A 213 5.19 -19.17 18.18
N GLY A 214 5.79 -18.12 18.72
CA GLY A 214 5.38 -17.47 19.96
C GLY A 214 4.57 -16.23 19.65
N VAL A 215 3.33 -16.17 20.12
CA VAL A 215 2.37 -15.08 19.85
C VAL A 215 1.95 -14.44 21.16
N ARG A 216 2.03 -13.11 21.24
CA ARG A 216 1.49 -12.32 22.33
C ARG A 216 0.11 -11.80 21.94
N LEU A 217 -0.92 -12.16 22.69
CA LEU A 217 -2.26 -11.59 22.54
C LEU A 217 -2.39 -10.36 23.44
N SER A 218 -3.04 -9.28 22.98
CA SER A 218 -3.16 -8.02 23.75
C SER A 218 -3.63 -8.20 25.20
N ASP A 219 -4.56 -9.13 25.43
CA ASP A 219 -5.14 -9.36 26.76
C ASP A 219 -4.27 -10.23 27.69
N LEU A 220 -3.13 -10.74 27.21
CA LEU A 220 -2.33 -11.71 27.94
C LEU A 220 -0.84 -11.32 27.99
N PRO A 221 -0.23 -11.24 29.19
CA PRO A 221 1.16 -10.84 29.32
C PRO A 221 2.16 -11.93 28.89
N VAL A 222 1.71 -13.19 28.75
CA VAL A 222 2.55 -14.36 28.46
C VAL A 222 2.45 -14.75 27.00
N LEU A 223 3.58 -15.13 26.39
CA LEU A 223 3.60 -15.72 25.05
C LEU A 223 2.87 -17.06 25.04
N GLN A 224 1.93 -17.18 24.12
CA GLN A 224 1.33 -18.46 23.75
C GLN A 224 2.07 -19.04 22.56
N TYR A 225 2.08 -20.36 22.44
CA TYR A 225 2.81 -21.04 21.38
C TYR A 225 1.89 -21.90 20.52
N LEU A 226 2.16 -21.91 19.23
CA LEU A 226 1.56 -22.84 18.26
C LEU A 226 2.63 -23.46 17.36
N ARG A 227 2.33 -24.64 16.83
CA ARG A 227 3.12 -25.26 15.76
C ARG A 227 2.46 -25.03 14.40
N ALA A 228 3.26 -24.78 13.37
CA ALA A 228 2.81 -24.65 12.00
C ALA A 228 3.70 -25.48 11.07
N ARG A 229 3.16 -26.11 10.02
CA ARG A 229 4.02 -26.76 9.01
C ARG A 229 4.73 -25.70 8.16
N ALA A 230 3.99 -24.68 7.74
CA ALA A 230 4.53 -23.56 6.98
C ALA A 230 4.09 -22.20 7.55
N VAL A 231 4.92 -21.18 7.33
CA VAL A 231 4.69 -19.80 7.77
C VAL A 231 4.85 -18.85 6.59
N VAL A 232 3.87 -17.96 6.41
CA VAL A 232 3.92 -16.87 5.43
C VAL A 232 4.03 -15.53 6.17
N LEU A 233 5.13 -14.83 5.97
CA LEU A 233 5.37 -13.50 6.54
C LEU A 233 4.92 -12.41 5.55
N ALA A 234 3.87 -11.68 5.93
CA ALA A 234 3.24 -10.65 5.12
C ALA A 234 2.91 -9.39 5.96
N ALA A 235 3.78 -9.06 6.91
CA ALA A 235 3.57 -8.02 7.93
C ALA A 235 3.75 -6.56 7.40
N GLY A 236 3.80 -6.38 6.08
CA GLY A 236 4.05 -5.09 5.44
C GLY A 236 5.52 -4.64 5.54
N GLY A 237 5.77 -3.42 5.07
CA GLY A 237 7.09 -2.79 5.13
C GLY A 237 7.37 -2.11 6.47
N PHE A 238 8.53 -1.46 6.56
CA PHE A 238 9.00 -0.79 7.78
C PHE A 238 8.92 0.75 7.71
N GLY A 239 8.18 1.33 6.75
CA GLY A 239 8.14 2.79 6.55
C GLY A 239 7.72 3.62 7.79
N ALA A 240 6.94 3.02 8.69
CA ALA A 240 6.52 3.62 9.96
C ALA A 240 7.50 3.35 11.11
N CYS A 241 8.41 2.39 10.97
CA CYS A 241 9.46 2.10 11.94
C CYS A 241 10.56 3.16 11.83
N ARG A 242 10.56 4.10 12.79
CA ARG A 242 11.52 5.20 12.82
C ARG A 242 12.97 4.70 12.85
N GLU A 243 13.26 3.66 13.62
CA GLU A 243 14.63 3.15 13.70
C GLU A 243 15.12 2.64 12.34
N MET A 244 14.35 1.76 11.70
CA MET A 244 14.74 1.15 10.41
C MET A 244 14.81 2.19 9.29
N ARG A 245 13.82 3.07 9.19
CA ARG A 245 13.82 4.08 8.11
C ARG A 245 14.98 5.07 8.23
N MET A 246 15.41 5.39 9.45
CA MET A 246 16.55 6.29 9.67
C MET A 246 17.90 5.60 9.41
N LYS A 247 17.99 4.26 9.52
CA LYS A 247 19.17 3.51 9.05
C LYS A 247 19.28 3.56 7.53
N VAL A 248 18.14 3.53 6.83
CA VAL A 248 18.06 3.50 5.36
C VAL A 248 18.18 4.90 4.74
N MET A 249 17.60 5.91 5.37
CA MET A 249 17.60 7.30 4.89
C MET A 249 17.83 8.26 6.06
N PRO A 250 19.09 8.44 6.52
CA PRO A 250 19.44 9.23 7.70
C PRO A 250 19.07 10.73 7.60
N GLU A 251 18.95 11.26 6.39
CA GLU A 251 18.58 12.64 6.09
C GLU A 251 17.07 12.92 6.23
N LEU A 252 16.25 11.87 6.39
CA LEU A 252 14.81 11.99 6.53
C LEU A 252 14.46 12.73 7.84
N ASP A 253 13.41 13.55 7.81
CA ASP A 253 12.86 14.08 9.05
C ASP A 253 12.35 12.92 9.95
N PRO A 254 12.91 12.75 11.16
CA PRO A 254 12.50 11.65 12.03
C PRO A 254 11.03 11.71 12.47
N GLN A 255 10.37 12.87 12.36
CA GLN A 255 8.95 13.08 12.66
C GLN A 255 8.04 12.89 11.44
N MET A 256 8.59 12.67 10.24
CA MET A 256 7.81 12.47 9.03
C MET A 256 6.82 11.32 9.21
N GLN A 257 5.56 11.53 8.85
CA GLN A 257 4.54 10.49 8.91
C GLN A 257 4.52 9.66 7.62
N THR A 258 3.82 8.54 7.64
CA THR A 258 3.59 7.76 6.43
C THR A 258 2.40 8.30 5.65
N SER A 259 2.32 7.94 4.38
CA SER A 259 1.13 8.18 3.57
C SER A 259 -0.09 7.34 3.99
N ALA A 260 0.06 6.33 4.84
CA ALA A 260 -1.07 5.59 5.40
C ALA A 260 -1.60 6.23 6.70
N ASN A 261 -0.74 6.96 7.42
CA ASN A 261 -1.06 7.61 8.67
C ASN A 261 -0.53 9.07 8.70
N PRO A 262 -0.96 9.94 7.78
CA PRO A 262 -0.35 11.26 7.54
C PRO A 262 -0.41 12.20 8.75
N PHE A 263 -1.36 11.99 9.65
CA PHE A 263 -1.58 12.82 10.83
C PHE A 263 -1.16 12.11 12.13
N GLY A 264 -0.65 10.87 12.05
CA GLY A 264 -0.23 10.10 13.23
C GLY A 264 -1.37 9.71 14.16
N THR A 265 -2.63 9.80 13.72
CA THR A 265 -3.84 9.55 14.53
C THR A 265 -4.38 8.12 14.39
N LEU A 266 -3.88 7.36 13.43
CA LEU A 266 -4.29 5.99 13.16
C LEU A 266 -3.31 4.99 13.80
N TRP A 267 -3.79 3.77 14.07
CA TRP A 267 -2.91 2.67 14.46
C TRP A 267 -2.05 2.23 13.27
N GLU A 268 -0.77 2.01 13.51
CA GLU A 268 0.22 1.62 12.51
C GLU A 268 1.37 0.86 13.19
N ASN A 269 1.90 -0.18 12.54
CA ASN A 269 3.02 -0.93 13.11
C ASN A 269 4.33 -0.11 13.02
N ARG A 270 4.89 0.27 14.16
CA ARG A 270 6.15 1.04 14.26
C ARG A 270 7.36 0.21 14.68
N GLU A 271 7.22 -1.10 14.72
CA GLU A 271 8.26 -2.07 15.07
C GLU A 271 8.61 -2.96 13.87
N ALA A 272 9.84 -3.47 13.84
CA ALA A 272 10.31 -4.39 12.80
C ALA A 272 10.50 -5.84 13.30
N THR A 273 9.85 -6.21 14.42
CA THR A 273 10.05 -7.50 15.09
C THR A 273 9.87 -8.71 14.17
N ALA A 274 8.84 -8.73 13.31
CA ALA A 274 8.64 -9.84 12.38
C ALA A 274 9.82 -10.00 11.39
N ALA A 275 10.43 -8.89 10.96
CA ALA A 275 11.61 -8.92 10.10
C ALA A 275 12.85 -9.42 10.85
N GLU A 276 13.05 -8.99 12.10
CA GLU A 276 14.13 -9.50 12.96
C GLU A 276 14.00 -11.01 13.20
N LEU A 277 12.78 -11.48 13.47
CA LEU A 277 12.49 -12.91 13.63
C LEU A 277 12.78 -13.69 12.34
N ALA A 278 12.41 -13.15 11.18
CA ALA A 278 12.72 -13.78 9.89
C ALA A 278 14.24 -13.89 9.65
N ARG A 279 15.00 -12.87 10.03
CA ARG A 279 16.47 -12.88 9.95
C ARG A 279 17.08 -13.91 10.89
N ASN A 280 16.60 -13.98 12.13
CA ASN A 280 17.05 -14.97 13.10
C ASN A 280 16.71 -16.41 12.67
N ALA A 281 15.64 -16.58 11.91
CA ALA A 281 15.27 -17.84 11.25
C ALA A 281 16.14 -18.19 10.02
N GLY A 282 17.15 -17.37 9.69
CA GLY A 282 18.10 -17.57 8.59
C GLY A 282 17.77 -16.79 7.32
N GLY A 283 16.68 -16.02 7.30
CA GLY A 283 16.27 -15.23 6.14
C GLY A 283 17.25 -14.11 5.83
N PHE A 284 17.65 -13.99 4.56
CA PHE A 284 18.53 -12.92 4.13
C PHE A 284 17.79 -11.59 4.05
N TRP A 285 18.39 -10.53 4.58
CA TRP A 285 17.87 -9.18 4.48
C TRP A 285 18.53 -8.45 3.31
N LYS A 286 17.73 -8.04 2.33
CA LYS A 286 18.20 -7.45 1.08
C LYS A 286 18.20 -5.92 1.19
N GLU A 287 19.38 -5.35 1.43
CA GLU A 287 19.62 -3.92 1.67
C GLU A 287 19.90 -3.11 0.39
N GLY A 288 19.71 -1.79 0.47
CA GLY A 288 20.26 -0.83 -0.49
C GLY A 288 19.28 -0.29 -1.53
N PHE A 289 17.98 -0.56 -1.35
CA PHE A 289 16.91 -0.15 -2.24
C PHE A 289 16.14 1.06 -1.73
N GLY A 290 16.10 1.25 -0.41
CA GLY A 290 15.65 2.50 0.17
C GLY A 290 14.16 2.57 0.46
N LEU A 291 13.64 3.79 0.42
CA LEU A 291 12.22 4.11 0.61
C LEU A 291 11.67 4.80 -0.63
N GLN A 292 10.42 4.55 -0.96
CA GLN A 292 9.63 5.43 -1.80
C GLN A 292 9.03 6.52 -0.93
N LEU A 293 9.27 7.78 -1.31
CA LEU A 293 8.61 8.93 -0.70
C LEU A 293 7.71 9.59 -1.74
N LEU A 294 6.51 10.05 -1.36
CA LEU A 294 5.64 10.74 -2.30
C LEU A 294 4.75 11.82 -1.65
N PRO A 295 4.29 12.79 -2.45
CA PRO A 295 3.21 13.71 -2.07
C PRO A 295 1.83 13.03 -2.17
N TYR A 296 1.01 13.11 -1.11
CA TYR A 296 -0.30 12.45 -1.11
C TYR A 296 -1.43 13.24 -0.44
N TRP A 297 -1.21 13.73 0.78
CA TRP A 297 -2.29 14.25 1.62
C TRP A 297 -2.45 15.77 1.59
N GLY A 298 -1.64 16.49 0.82
CA GLY A 298 -1.76 17.92 0.60
C GLY A 298 -2.46 18.28 -0.71
N GLY A 299 -1.92 19.27 -1.42
CA GLY A 299 -2.50 19.87 -2.62
C GLY A 299 -2.54 19.01 -3.88
N ARG A 300 -1.88 17.84 -3.92
CA ARG A 300 -1.90 16.99 -5.13
C ARG A 300 -3.31 16.45 -5.40
N LEU A 301 -3.82 16.66 -6.61
CA LEU A 301 -5.20 16.32 -6.98
C LEU A 301 -5.33 15.35 -8.16
N ILE A 302 -4.23 15.02 -8.84
CA ILE A 302 -4.29 14.14 -10.00
C ILE A 302 -3.35 12.94 -9.84
N ASP A 303 -3.74 11.82 -10.43
CA ASP A 303 -3.04 10.53 -10.38
C ASP A 303 -2.40 10.15 -11.72
N TYR A 304 -2.09 11.15 -12.56
CA TYR A 304 -1.37 11.03 -13.83
C TYR A 304 -0.40 12.21 -13.98
N ALA A 305 0.54 12.13 -14.92
CA ALA A 305 1.52 13.20 -15.17
C ALA A 305 1.04 14.17 -16.27
N GLY A 306 1.44 15.44 -16.15
CA GLY A 306 1.25 16.44 -17.22
C GLY A 306 -0.06 17.22 -17.18
N GLY A 307 -0.83 17.12 -16.09
CA GLY A 307 -2.03 17.95 -15.84
C GLY A 307 -1.92 18.81 -14.58
N ASP A 308 -0.77 18.79 -13.90
CA ASP A 308 -0.45 19.60 -12.74
C ASP A 308 0.99 20.14 -12.86
N ILE A 309 1.28 21.21 -12.12
CA ILE A 309 2.63 21.74 -11.93
C ILE A 309 2.97 21.85 -10.47
N PHE A 310 4.26 21.69 -10.16
CA PHE A 310 4.82 21.83 -8.82
C PHE A 310 5.68 23.09 -8.77
N ILE A 311 5.33 24.00 -7.86
CA ILE A 311 6.05 25.26 -7.70
C ILE A 311 6.52 25.44 -6.26
N THR A 312 7.64 26.13 -6.10
CA THR A 312 8.16 26.55 -4.79
C THR A 312 7.19 27.52 -4.12
N LEU A 313 7.37 27.80 -2.83
CA LEU A 313 6.59 28.83 -2.13
C LEU A 313 6.82 30.25 -2.69
N ARG A 314 7.84 30.43 -3.54
CA ARG A 314 8.11 31.68 -4.28
C ARG A 314 7.43 31.75 -5.65
N GLY A 315 6.69 30.70 -6.03
CA GLY A 315 5.89 30.69 -7.26
C GLY A 315 6.61 30.27 -8.53
N ARG A 316 7.79 29.65 -8.43
CA ARG A 316 8.58 29.16 -9.57
C ARG A 316 8.57 27.64 -9.64
N ARG A 317 8.46 27.09 -10.85
CA ARG A 317 8.71 25.66 -11.11
C ARG A 317 10.18 25.34 -10.84
N PHE A 318 10.47 24.07 -10.58
CA PHE A 318 11.83 23.63 -10.21
C PHE A 318 12.15 22.20 -10.66
N ILE A 319 11.21 21.51 -11.33
CA ILE A 319 11.35 20.11 -11.72
C ILE A 319 10.36 19.72 -12.84
N ASP A 320 10.69 18.67 -13.59
CA ASP A 320 9.70 17.94 -14.39
C ASP A 320 8.83 17.05 -13.49
N GLU A 321 7.55 17.38 -13.43
CA GLU A 321 6.54 16.68 -12.62
C GLU A 321 6.22 15.25 -13.11
N GLY A 322 6.74 14.86 -14.28
CA GLY A 322 6.63 13.51 -14.86
C GLY A 322 7.73 12.53 -14.43
N LEU A 323 8.74 12.98 -13.66
CA LEU A 323 9.83 12.13 -13.20
C LEU A 323 9.38 11.09 -12.15
N ALA A 324 10.28 10.14 -11.87
CA ALA A 324 10.11 9.17 -10.79
C ALA A 324 9.93 9.83 -9.41
N TRP A 325 9.18 9.17 -8.52
CA TRP A 325 8.80 9.76 -7.24
C TRP A 325 10.00 10.12 -6.38
N ASN A 326 11.03 9.28 -6.34
CA ASN A 326 12.21 9.58 -5.55
C ASN A 326 12.99 10.81 -6.08
N LYS A 327 12.96 11.08 -7.39
CA LYS A 327 13.55 12.32 -7.96
C LYS A 327 12.74 13.56 -7.55
N ILE A 328 11.41 13.46 -7.64
CA ILE A 328 10.49 14.52 -7.21
C ILE A 328 10.64 14.80 -5.72
N SER A 329 10.57 13.78 -4.88
CA SER A 329 10.68 13.90 -3.43
C SER A 329 12.05 14.46 -3.01
N ALA A 330 13.15 14.02 -3.62
CA ALA A 330 14.46 14.59 -3.35
C ALA A 330 14.53 16.08 -3.70
N ALA A 331 13.89 16.52 -4.78
CA ALA A 331 13.83 17.94 -5.15
C ALA A 331 12.96 18.77 -4.20
N VAL A 332 11.84 18.20 -3.71
CA VAL A 332 11.00 18.85 -2.69
C VAL A 332 11.74 18.96 -1.36
N LEU A 333 12.43 17.90 -0.92
CA LEU A 333 13.19 17.89 0.34
C LEU A 333 14.40 18.84 0.33
N ARG A 334 14.89 19.23 -0.85
CA ARG A 334 15.92 20.28 -1.01
C ARG A 334 15.36 21.71 -0.92
N GLN A 335 14.04 21.90 -1.00
CA GLN A 335 13.46 23.22 -0.80
C GLN A 335 13.63 23.62 0.68
N PRO A 336 13.92 24.90 1.00
CA PRO A 336 14.13 25.34 2.37
C PRO A 336 12.99 24.97 3.31
N GLU A 337 11.76 25.08 2.82
CA GLU A 337 10.55 24.80 3.59
C GLU A 337 10.16 23.32 3.54
N LYS A 338 10.74 22.52 2.64
CA LYS A 338 10.38 21.11 2.36
C LYS A 338 8.90 20.93 1.97
N GLU A 339 8.33 21.98 1.39
CA GLU A 339 6.96 22.05 0.93
C GLU A 339 6.88 22.75 -0.42
N ILE A 340 5.80 22.46 -1.14
CA ILE A 340 5.52 23.04 -2.45
C ILE A 340 4.04 23.42 -2.57
N TRP A 341 3.73 24.23 -3.56
CA TRP A 341 2.37 24.37 -4.08
C TRP A 341 2.19 23.44 -5.26
N VAL A 342 1.04 22.77 -5.29
CA VAL A 342 0.57 22.03 -6.48
C VAL A 342 -0.57 22.81 -7.11
N ILE A 343 -0.53 22.98 -8.43
CA ILE A 343 -1.56 23.69 -9.20
C ILE A 343 -2.07 22.80 -10.32
N THR A 344 -3.39 22.78 -10.47
CA THR A 344 -4.08 22.25 -11.65
C THR A 344 -5.33 23.11 -11.91
N ASP A 345 -6.05 22.88 -13.00
CA ASP A 345 -7.21 23.68 -13.39
C ASP A 345 -8.44 22.82 -13.69
N SER A 346 -9.53 23.39 -14.19
CA SER A 346 -10.77 22.65 -14.41
C SER A 346 -10.70 21.59 -15.51
N ALA A 347 -9.75 21.69 -16.44
CA ALA A 347 -9.60 20.73 -17.53
C ALA A 347 -9.06 19.37 -17.06
N SER A 348 -8.38 19.31 -15.90
CA SER A 348 -7.80 18.05 -15.42
C SER A 348 -8.83 17.10 -14.80
N ARG A 349 -8.60 15.80 -14.96
CA ARG A 349 -9.37 14.76 -14.30
C ARG A 349 -8.92 14.61 -12.84
N LYS A 350 -9.69 15.16 -11.91
CA LYS A 350 -9.38 15.10 -10.48
C LYS A 350 -9.52 13.69 -9.92
N SER A 351 -8.68 13.38 -8.94
CA SER A 351 -8.82 12.16 -8.15
C SER A 351 -10.08 12.22 -7.31
N ALA A 352 -10.50 11.06 -6.86
CA ALA A 352 -11.71 10.88 -6.08
C ALA A 352 -11.64 11.60 -4.68
N THR A 353 -10.45 12.07 -4.29
CA THR A 353 -10.21 12.81 -3.03
C THR A 353 -10.48 14.31 -3.09
N LEU A 354 -10.81 14.89 -4.26
CA LEU A 354 -11.02 16.33 -4.43
C LEU A 354 -11.98 16.92 -3.39
N GLY A 355 -13.18 16.35 -3.27
CA GLY A 355 -14.23 16.87 -2.38
C GLY A 355 -13.78 16.91 -0.92
N LEU A 356 -13.11 15.85 -0.46
CA LEU A 356 -12.56 15.76 0.89
C LEU A 356 -11.46 16.79 1.12
N LYS A 357 -10.56 16.99 0.15
CA LYS A 357 -9.45 17.93 0.26
C LYS A 357 -9.91 19.40 0.27
N ILE A 358 -10.98 19.72 -0.46
CA ILE A 358 -11.63 21.04 -0.40
C ILE A 358 -12.29 21.23 0.97
N ALA A 359 -13.09 20.26 1.42
CA ALA A 359 -13.80 20.34 2.70
C ALA A 359 -12.84 20.50 3.90
N ASN A 360 -11.68 19.85 3.85
CA ASN A 360 -10.64 19.94 4.89
C ASN A 360 -9.70 21.16 4.72
N GLY A 361 -9.87 21.97 3.67
CA GLY A 361 -9.06 23.16 3.42
C GLY A 361 -7.62 22.89 2.92
N PHE A 362 -7.27 21.64 2.60
CA PHE A 362 -5.98 21.30 1.98
C PHE A 362 -5.88 21.82 0.56
N VAL A 363 -7.02 21.92 -0.12
CA VAL A 363 -7.14 22.45 -1.48
C VAL A 363 -8.11 23.62 -1.47
N LYS A 364 -7.72 24.67 -2.18
CA LYS A 364 -8.53 25.85 -2.43
C LYS A 364 -8.84 25.97 -3.92
N LYS A 365 -9.89 26.74 -4.21
CA LYS A 365 -10.38 27.04 -5.55
C LYS A 365 -10.29 28.55 -5.78
N SER A 366 -9.86 28.96 -6.97
CA SER A 366 -9.82 30.36 -7.39
C SER A 366 -10.27 30.48 -8.84
N ASP A 367 -10.96 31.56 -9.19
CA ASP A 367 -11.44 31.77 -10.56
C ASP A 367 -10.44 32.59 -11.39
N THR A 368 -9.50 33.27 -10.74
CA THR A 368 -8.42 34.04 -11.39
C THR A 368 -7.04 33.68 -10.87
N VAL A 369 -6.00 34.02 -11.66
CA VAL A 369 -4.60 33.83 -11.25
C VAL A 369 -4.25 34.77 -10.09
N GLU A 370 -4.83 35.96 -10.06
CA GLU A 370 -4.63 36.97 -9.03
C GLU A 370 -5.17 36.49 -7.67
N GLU A 371 -6.37 35.91 -7.64
CA GLU A 371 -6.94 35.28 -6.44
C GLU A 371 -6.10 34.12 -5.94
N MET A 372 -5.65 33.27 -6.86
CA MET A 372 -4.78 32.14 -6.53
C MET A 372 -3.45 32.63 -5.94
N ALA A 373 -2.83 33.63 -6.56
CA ALA A 373 -1.59 34.23 -6.11
C ALA A 373 -1.72 34.86 -4.71
N ALA A 374 -2.79 35.62 -4.49
CA ALA A 374 -3.11 36.21 -3.19
C ALA A 374 -3.28 35.12 -2.12
N GLY A 375 -4.00 34.04 -2.45
CA GLY A 375 -4.19 32.92 -1.53
C GLY A 375 -2.90 32.16 -1.18
N MET A 376 -1.94 32.09 -2.11
CA MET A 376 -0.63 31.47 -1.89
C MET A 376 0.37 32.41 -1.20
N GLY A 377 0.10 33.72 -1.17
CA GLY A 377 1.07 34.73 -0.74
C GLY A 377 2.18 34.97 -1.76
N ILE A 378 1.92 34.76 -3.06
CA ILE A 378 2.88 34.92 -4.15
C ILE A 378 2.51 36.19 -4.95
N PRO A 379 3.47 37.01 -5.42
CA PRO A 379 3.17 38.11 -6.32
C PRO A 379 2.48 37.61 -7.60
N ALA A 380 1.32 38.19 -7.96
CA ALA A 380 0.52 37.75 -9.11
C ALA A 380 1.32 37.72 -10.42
N ALA A 381 2.20 38.71 -10.64
CA ALA A 381 3.07 38.75 -11.81
C ALA A 381 4.01 37.53 -11.92
N VAL A 382 4.55 37.05 -10.78
CA VAL A 382 5.43 35.88 -10.73
C VAL A 382 4.66 34.61 -11.08
N LEU A 383 3.47 34.44 -10.49
CA LEU A 383 2.65 33.26 -10.74
C LEU A 383 2.15 33.23 -12.19
N LYS A 384 1.72 34.38 -12.71
CA LYS A 384 1.31 34.54 -14.11
C LYS A 384 2.43 34.16 -15.07
N GLU A 385 3.65 34.67 -14.85
CA GLU A 385 4.80 34.33 -15.69
C GLU A 385 5.10 32.82 -15.68
N THR A 386 5.01 32.18 -14.51
CA THR A 386 5.20 30.73 -14.36
C THR A 386 4.15 29.95 -15.15
N LEU A 387 2.86 30.32 -15.04
CA LEU A 387 1.78 29.68 -15.80
C LEU A 387 1.90 29.92 -17.30
N ASP A 388 2.20 31.14 -17.72
CA ASP A 388 2.40 31.49 -19.13
C ASP A 388 3.56 30.68 -19.75
N THR A 389 4.63 30.49 -19.00
CA THR A 389 5.79 29.69 -19.43
C THR A 389 5.43 28.22 -19.57
N TYR A 390 4.74 27.64 -18.58
CA TYR A 390 4.22 26.27 -18.67
C TYR A 390 3.27 26.11 -19.86
N ASN A 391 2.31 27.04 -20.04
CA ASN A 391 1.31 26.98 -21.10
C ASN A 391 1.93 27.08 -22.49
N ARG A 392 2.98 27.88 -22.66
CA ARG A 392 3.77 27.88 -23.90
C ARG A 392 4.43 26.53 -24.14
N ALA A 393 5.10 25.96 -23.14
CA ALA A 393 5.75 24.66 -23.26
C ALA A 393 4.76 23.52 -23.55
N ALA A 394 3.57 23.54 -22.92
CA ALA A 394 2.51 22.57 -23.18
C ALA A 394 1.98 22.65 -24.61
N ARG A 395 1.88 23.86 -25.18
CA ARG A 395 1.49 24.07 -26.59
C ARG A 395 2.56 23.65 -27.58
N THR A 396 3.85 23.82 -27.24
CA THR A 396 4.97 23.38 -28.08
C THR A 396 5.33 21.90 -27.90
N GLY A 397 4.86 21.27 -26.82
CA GLY A 397 5.16 19.88 -26.48
C GLY A 397 6.55 19.66 -25.85
N PHE A 398 7.28 20.73 -25.52
CA PHE A 398 8.61 20.64 -24.92
C PHE A 398 8.89 21.84 -24.03
N ASP A 399 9.35 21.54 -22.81
CA ASP A 399 9.84 22.50 -21.84
C ASP A 399 11.37 22.43 -21.75
N PRO A 400 12.08 23.44 -22.29
CA PRO A 400 13.54 23.43 -22.31
C PRO A 400 14.17 23.66 -20.94
N GLU A 401 13.42 24.16 -19.94
CA GLU A 401 13.96 24.44 -18.61
C GLU A 401 14.22 23.15 -17.83
N PHE A 402 13.31 22.18 -17.96
CA PHE A 402 13.39 20.91 -17.22
C PHE A 402 13.49 19.67 -18.12
N GLY A 403 13.53 19.84 -19.45
CA GLY A 403 13.53 18.73 -20.41
C GLY A 403 12.21 17.96 -20.44
N LYS A 404 11.13 18.56 -19.95
CA LYS A 404 9.82 17.92 -19.82
C LYS A 404 9.13 17.79 -21.18
N THR A 405 8.62 16.60 -21.46
CA THR A 405 7.93 16.24 -22.73
C THR A 405 6.49 15.75 -22.52
N ILE A 406 6.10 15.45 -21.28
CA ILE A 406 4.77 14.91 -20.97
C ILE A 406 3.84 16.05 -20.57
N PHE A 407 2.88 16.36 -21.44
CA PHE A 407 1.80 17.32 -21.22
C PHE A 407 0.47 16.69 -21.61
N THR A 408 -0.59 16.99 -20.85
CA THR A 408 -1.96 16.56 -21.17
C THR A 408 -2.89 17.73 -21.41
N GLN A 409 -2.49 18.94 -21.01
CA GLN A 409 -3.29 20.16 -21.05
C GLN A 409 -2.40 21.39 -20.78
N THR A 410 -2.91 22.56 -21.14
CA THR A 410 -2.52 23.84 -20.54
C THR A 410 -3.22 24.01 -19.18
N LEU A 411 -2.74 24.98 -18.40
CA LEU A 411 -3.33 25.45 -17.14
C LEU A 411 -3.85 26.88 -17.32
N ASP A 412 -4.89 27.03 -18.15
CA ASP A 412 -5.55 28.30 -18.49
C ASP A 412 -7.09 28.19 -18.48
N HIS A 413 -7.64 27.11 -17.89
CA HIS A 413 -9.07 26.88 -17.78
C HIS A 413 -9.56 27.01 -16.32
N PRO A 414 -9.94 28.21 -15.86
CA PRO A 414 -10.51 28.36 -14.53
C PRO A 414 -11.80 27.53 -14.36
N PRO A 415 -12.14 27.11 -13.14
CA PRO A 415 -11.41 27.40 -11.90
C PRO A 415 -10.08 26.68 -11.73
N TYR A 416 -9.14 27.34 -11.08
CA TYR A 416 -7.87 26.78 -10.63
C TYR A 416 -8.05 26.08 -9.28
N TYR A 417 -7.34 24.95 -9.11
CA TYR A 417 -7.26 24.20 -7.87
C TYR A 417 -5.82 24.15 -7.39
N TRP A 418 -5.62 24.46 -6.13
CA TRP A 418 -4.27 24.56 -5.58
C TRP A 418 -4.21 24.25 -4.09
N GLY A 419 -3.06 23.78 -3.62
CA GLY A 419 -2.84 23.45 -2.21
C GLY A 419 -1.39 23.22 -1.85
N ARG A 420 -1.05 23.35 -0.56
CA ARG A 420 0.30 23.02 -0.05
C ARG A 420 0.47 21.53 -0.02
N GLU A 421 1.64 21.05 -0.38
CA GLU A 421 1.95 19.63 -0.41
C GLU A 421 3.29 19.35 0.26
N ARG A 422 3.38 18.18 0.90
CA ARG A 422 4.56 17.69 1.60
C ARG A 422 4.84 16.25 1.21
N ILE A 423 6.05 15.81 1.51
CA ILE A 423 6.49 14.43 1.26
C ILE A 423 6.20 13.54 2.46
N PHE A 424 5.71 12.33 2.19
CA PHE A 424 5.45 11.28 3.18
C PHE A 424 6.22 10.00 2.84
N VAL A 425 6.53 9.20 3.85
CA VAL A 425 7.05 7.84 3.63
C VAL A 425 5.91 6.97 3.09
N HIS A 426 6.14 6.28 1.96
CA HIS A 426 5.09 5.51 1.30
C HIS A 426 5.33 4.01 1.33
N THR A 427 6.53 3.59 0.95
CA THR A 427 6.88 2.18 0.81
C THR A 427 8.34 1.96 1.16
N SER A 428 8.68 0.84 1.79
CA SER A 428 10.07 0.36 1.91
C SER A 428 10.39 -0.68 0.83
N PHE A 429 11.60 -0.61 0.28
CA PHE A 429 12.08 -1.55 -0.74
C PHE A 429 13.07 -2.59 -0.19
N ASP A 430 13.72 -2.30 0.92
CA ASP A 430 14.50 -3.28 1.67
C ASP A 430 13.54 -4.24 2.39
N GLY A 431 13.99 -5.46 2.67
CA GLY A 431 13.13 -6.49 3.23
C GLY A 431 13.76 -7.88 3.21
N ILE A 432 12.96 -8.90 3.54
CA ILE A 432 13.42 -10.29 3.49
C ILE A 432 13.47 -10.77 2.04
N ALA A 433 14.61 -11.34 1.64
CA ALA A 433 14.80 -11.87 0.30
C ALA A 433 13.94 -13.11 0.08
N THR A 434 13.35 -13.19 -1.11
CA THR A 434 12.62 -14.37 -1.58
C THR A 434 13.07 -14.75 -2.97
N ASP A 435 12.81 -15.98 -3.37
CA ASP A 435 12.85 -16.35 -4.78
C ASP A 435 11.51 -16.07 -5.49
N ARG A 436 11.44 -16.40 -6.79
CA ARG A 436 10.22 -16.24 -7.59
C ARG A 436 9.02 -17.04 -7.08
N GLU A 437 9.21 -18.06 -6.25
CA GLU A 437 8.15 -18.89 -5.65
C GLU A 437 7.72 -18.37 -4.26
N ALA A 438 8.16 -17.17 -3.88
CA ALA A 438 7.92 -16.54 -2.59
C ALA A 438 8.52 -17.29 -1.38
N ARG A 439 9.46 -18.21 -1.61
CA ARG A 439 10.19 -18.89 -0.53
C ARG A 439 11.23 -17.93 0.02
N VAL A 440 11.34 -17.81 1.35
CA VAL A 440 12.43 -17.05 1.97
C VAL A 440 13.75 -17.76 1.66
N ILE A 441 14.78 -17.00 1.30
CA ILE A 441 16.10 -17.53 0.98
C ILE A 441 17.15 -17.05 1.98
N ASP A 442 18.18 -17.86 2.19
CA ASP A 442 19.37 -17.48 2.96
C ASP A 442 20.35 -16.63 2.13
N GLU A 443 21.49 -16.24 2.72
CA GLU A 443 22.53 -15.43 2.06
C GLU A 443 23.13 -16.08 0.80
N ARG A 444 23.01 -17.41 0.67
CA ARG A 444 23.48 -18.17 -0.50
C ARG A 444 22.40 -18.36 -1.55
N GLY A 445 21.20 -17.84 -1.32
CA GLY A 445 20.04 -18.01 -2.18
C GLY A 445 19.34 -19.36 -2.02
N ILE A 446 19.61 -20.11 -0.94
CA ILE A 446 18.99 -21.41 -0.69
C ILE A 446 17.65 -21.20 0.02
N PRO A 447 16.54 -21.75 -0.49
CA PRO A 447 15.23 -21.65 0.17
C PRO A 447 15.22 -22.26 1.58
N ILE A 448 14.62 -21.56 2.53
CA ILE A 448 14.39 -22.02 3.90
C ILE A 448 13.09 -22.84 3.93
N PRO A 449 13.14 -24.14 4.28
CA PRO A 449 11.96 -25.00 4.23
C PRO A 449 10.78 -24.49 5.06
N GLY A 450 9.61 -24.41 4.43
CA GLY A 450 8.37 -24.01 5.08
C GLY A 450 8.25 -22.53 5.42
N LEU A 451 9.22 -21.67 5.05
CA LEU A 451 9.17 -20.23 5.31
C LEU A 451 9.01 -19.42 4.02
N TYR A 452 8.00 -18.58 3.99
CA TYR A 452 7.60 -17.77 2.83
C TYR A 452 7.42 -16.31 3.22
N ALA A 453 7.56 -15.40 2.26
CA ALA A 453 7.32 -13.98 2.47
C ALA A 453 6.65 -13.33 1.25
N ALA A 454 5.80 -12.34 1.47
CA ALA A 454 5.08 -11.68 0.39
C ALA A 454 4.72 -10.21 0.67
N GLY A 455 4.44 -9.48 -0.40
CA GLY A 455 4.10 -8.06 -0.34
C GLY A 455 5.31 -7.18 -0.01
N GLU A 456 5.09 -6.10 0.73
CA GLU A 456 6.15 -5.15 1.13
C GLU A 456 7.08 -5.70 2.23
N PHE A 457 6.77 -6.87 2.79
CA PHE A 457 7.67 -7.57 3.71
C PHE A 457 8.87 -8.16 2.98
N ALA A 458 8.67 -8.55 1.71
CA ALA A 458 9.73 -9.06 0.84
C ALA A 458 10.50 -7.89 0.20
N GLY A 459 11.83 -7.97 0.26
CA GLY A 459 12.75 -6.91 -0.17
C GLY A 459 13.40 -7.15 -1.54
N GLY A 460 13.86 -6.08 -2.16
CA GLY A 460 14.68 -6.13 -3.38
C GLY A 460 13.93 -6.44 -4.67
N ILE A 461 12.60 -6.49 -4.65
CA ILE A 461 11.78 -6.80 -5.83
C ILE A 461 11.85 -5.66 -6.86
N PHE A 462 11.62 -4.43 -6.42
CA PHE A 462 11.42 -3.29 -7.32
C PHE A 462 12.67 -2.46 -7.58
N GLY A 463 13.75 -2.65 -6.84
CA GLY A 463 14.89 -1.74 -6.92
C GLY A 463 14.63 -0.45 -6.13
N ARG A 464 15.17 0.68 -6.59
CA ARG A 464 15.15 1.98 -5.87
C ARG A 464 13.87 2.80 -6.02
N ASP A 465 12.94 2.41 -6.89
CA ASP A 465 11.64 3.05 -7.05
C ASP A 465 10.65 2.03 -7.65
N ARG A 466 9.35 2.31 -7.56
CA ARG A 466 8.31 1.36 -8.00
C ARG A 466 7.24 2.05 -8.83
N LEU A 467 6.91 1.42 -9.95
CA LEU A 467 5.81 1.85 -10.82
C LEU A 467 4.46 1.91 -10.09
N GLY A 468 3.63 2.86 -10.51
CA GLY A 468 2.25 2.99 -10.02
C GLY A 468 1.47 1.69 -10.20
N GLY A 469 0.80 1.23 -9.14
CA GLY A 469 0.00 -0.01 -9.15
C GLY A 469 0.77 -1.33 -8.95
N ALA A 470 2.08 -1.37 -9.22
CA ALA A 470 2.86 -2.60 -9.16
C ALA A 470 2.95 -3.22 -7.76
N GLY A 471 2.84 -2.40 -6.71
CA GLY A 471 2.86 -2.86 -5.32
C GLY A 471 1.65 -3.71 -4.95
N ILE A 472 0.45 -3.32 -5.40
CA ILE A 472 -0.76 -4.12 -5.19
C ILE A 472 -0.70 -5.41 -6.03
N SER A 473 -0.17 -5.33 -7.25
CA SER A 473 0.07 -6.51 -8.08
C SER A 473 1.03 -7.50 -7.40
N ASN A 474 2.11 -7.02 -6.80
CA ASN A 474 3.01 -7.83 -5.97
C ASN A 474 2.27 -8.48 -4.79
N CYS A 475 1.51 -7.71 -4.01
CA CYS A 475 0.74 -8.26 -2.90
C CYS A 475 -0.20 -9.38 -3.35
N LEU A 476 -0.92 -9.22 -4.46
CA LEU A 476 -1.85 -10.23 -4.96
C LEU A 476 -1.12 -11.45 -5.54
N VAL A 477 -0.14 -11.24 -6.41
CA VAL A 477 0.56 -12.33 -7.11
C VAL A 477 1.44 -13.12 -6.15
N MET A 478 2.37 -12.43 -5.48
CA MET A 478 3.32 -13.10 -4.59
C MET A 478 2.65 -13.57 -3.30
N GLY A 479 1.60 -12.89 -2.83
CA GLY A 479 0.76 -13.38 -1.73
C GLY A 479 0.07 -14.70 -2.08
N ARG A 480 -0.55 -14.81 -3.26
CA ARG A 480 -1.16 -16.06 -3.73
C ARG A 480 -0.12 -17.17 -3.91
N ALA A 481 1.05 -16.85 -4.47
CA ALA A 481 2.15 -17.80 -4.63
C ALA A 481 2.62 -18.34 -3.27
N ALA A 482 2.88 -17.46 -2.30
CA ALA A 482 3.28 -17.84 -0.94
C ALA A 482 2.25 -18.74 -0.27
N GLY A 483 0.96 -18.38 -0.34
CA GLY A 483 -0.12 -19.18 0.25
C GLY A 483 -0.26 -20.57 -0.37
N ARG A 484 -0.25 -20.65 -1.70
CA ARG A 484 -0.34 -21.93 -2.42
C ARG A 484 0.86 -22.82 -2.11
N ASN A 485 2.06 -22.27 -2.15
CA ASN A 485 3.29 -23.05 -1.93
C ASN A 485 3.41 -23.48 -0.46
N ALA A 486 2.99 -22.64 0.50
CA ALA A 486 2.91 -23.00 1.91
C ALA A 486 1.91 -24.13 2.18
N ALA A 487 0.80 -24.20 1.46
CA ALA A 487 -0.17 -25.29 1.60
C ALA A 487 0.33 -26.64 1.06
N LEU A 488 1.23 -26.61 0.08
CA LEU A 488 1.81 -27.78 -0.59
C LEU A 488 3.08 -28.32 0.10
N PHE A 489 3.61 -27.59 1.09
CA PHE A 489 4.69 -28.04 1.97
C PHE A 489 4.13 -28.97 3.06
#